data_AF-A0AAV0NMT8-F1
#
_entry.id   AF-A0AAV0NMT8-F1
#
_cell.length_a   1.000
_cell.length_b   1.000
_cell.length_c   1.000
_cell.angle_alpha   90.00
_cell.angle_beta   90.00
_cell.angle_gamma   90.00
#
_symmetry.space_group_name_H-M   'P 1'
#
loop_
_entity.id
_entity.type
_entity.pdbx_description
1 polymer ?
#
loop_
_entity_poly.entity_id
_entity_poly.type
_entity_poly.pdbx_seq_one_letter_code
_entity_poly.pdbx_strand_id
1 'polypeptide(L)'
;MRRNKPYSEDFFSSASSFARYVDGVLSSRPDGSNVDEIYFFHLGFALDKELFHRVMNFAASCNCQELIVSVRYGEILEPHLFVPLADSNLRTLRFRCATLETGFGSSAFSELRVLDLDECWLPCGSTADLDPFANFPCLENLTLCGCAMEDRRCCFKISGPRLVKLLIYELCCSKLEIFAPELKLFNIIDNAKSPILYKLTLPSLDHAIISVHNNSRVEKNKEEMKASCISLLQGLHNASSLNVHSKFLQEVLGVQYASGTPEN
;
A
#
# COMPACT_ATOMS: atom_id res chain seq x y z
N MET A 1 35.27 -26.02 -3.81
CA MET A 1 33.81 -25.94 -3.58
C MET A 1 33.44 -26.77 -2.35
N ARG A 2 33.19 -26.13 -1.20
CA ARG A 2 32.62 -26.82 -0.04
C ARG A 2 31.12 -26.99 -0.30
N ARG A 3 30.66 -28.24 -0.43
CA ARG A 3 29.23 -28.54 -0.50
C ARG A 3 28.63 -28.22 0.88
N ASN A 4 27.75 -27.23 0.94
CA ASN A 4 26.98 -26.96 2.16
C ASN A 4 26.20 -28.23 2.51
N LYS A 5 26.46 -28.78 3.71
CA LYS A 5 25.61 -29.85 4.25
C LYS A 5 24.19 -29.28 4.37
N PRO A 6 23.15 -30.05 4.02
CA PRO A 6 21.78 -29.61 4.26
C PRO A 6 21.60 -29.37 5.76
N TYR A 7 21.10 -28.18 6.10
CA TYR A 7 20.71 -27.86 7.47
C TYR A 7 19.51 -28.75 7.85
N SER A 8 19.54 -29.38 9.02
CA SER A 8 18.38 -30.11 9.54
C SER A 8 17.26 -29.13 9.90
N GLU A 9 16.00 -29.55 9.90
CA GLU A 9 14.87 -28.69 10.31
C GLU A 9 15.08 -28.08 11.70
N ASP A 10 15.66 -28.85 12.62
CA ASP A 10 16.01 -28.41 13.98
C ASP A 10 17.04 -27.26 14.01
N PHE A 11 17.82 -27.05 12.93
CA PHE A 11 18.78 -25.95 12.86
C PHE A 11 18.06 -24.59 12.87
N PHE A 12 16.83 -24.53 12.34
CA PHE A 12 16.04 -23.30 12.28
C PHE A 12 15.17 -23.07 13.52
N SER A 13 15.33 -23.89 14.57
CA SER A 13 14.63 -23.74 15.84
C SER A 13 14.99 -22.48 16.64
N SER A 14 16.05 -21.75 16.25
CA SER A 14 16.47 -20.49 16.89
C SER A 14 16.71 -19.38 15.88
N ALA A 15 16.27 -18.16 16.22
CA ALA A 15 16.48 -16.96 15.40
C ALA A 15 17.96 -16.74 15.05
N SER A 16 18.87 -16.98 15.99
CA SER A 16 20.31 -16.82 15.80
C SER A 16 20.93 -17.82 14.82
N SER A 17 20.32 -19.00 14.65
CA SER A 17 20.79 -20.01 13.69
C SER A 17 20.24 -19.71 12.29
N PHE A 18 18.98 -19.25 12.20
CA PHE A 18 18.43 -18.71 10.95
C PHE A 18 19.21 -17.49 10.44
N ALA A 19 19.53 -16.53 11.31
CA ALA A 19 20.35 -15.37 10.95
C ALA A 19 21.73 -15.79 10.39
N ARG A 20 22.42 -16.73 11.05
CA ARG A 20 23.70 -17.29 10.54
C ARG A 20 23.56 -18.01 9.21
N TYR A 21 22.45 -18.72 8.99
CA TYR A 21 22.16 -19.34 7.70
C TYR A 21 22.02 -18.27 6.61
N VAL A 22 21.20 -17.25 6.86
CA VAL A 22 21.01 -16.13 5.93
C VAL A 22 22.36 -15.48 5.65
N ASP A 23 23.12 -15.11 6.67
CA ASP A 23 24.45 -14.51 6.49
C ASP A 23 25.38 -15.40 5.65
N GLY A 24 25.36 -16.71 5.87
CA GLY A 24 26.11 -17.67 5.07
C GLY A 24 25.67 -17.74 3.60
N VAL A 25 24.36 -17.71 3.34
CA VAL A 25 23.81 -17.70 1.98
C VAL A 25 24.17 -16.39 1.28
N LEU A 26 23.91 -15.24 1.92
CA LEU A 26 24.19 -13.91 1.38
C LEU A 26 25.68 -13.73 1.09
N SER A 27 26.56 -14.17 2.00
CA SER A 27 28.02 -14.05 1.87
C SER A 27 28.63 -15.06 0.89
N SER A 28 27.92 -16.14 0.55
CA SER A 28 28.41 -17.17 -0.39
C SER A 28 28.17 -16.81 -1.86
N ARG A 29 27.37 -15.78 -2.12
CA ARG A 29 27.06 -15.32 -3.46
C ARG A 29 28.16 -14.39 -3.97
N PRO A 30 28.67 -14.59 -5.20
CA PRO A 30 29.63 -13.67 -5.79
C PRO A 30 29.05 -12.27 -5.89
N ASP A 31 29.87 -11.25 -5.66
CA ASP A 31 29.54 -9.86 -5.96
C ASP A 31 29.04 -9.77 -7.42
N GLY A 32 27.90 -9.12 -7.63
CA GLY A 32 27.27 -8.99 -8.95
C GLY A 32 26.44 -10.20 -9.41
N SER A 33 26.13 -11.14 -8.52
CA SER A 33 25.07 -12.12 -8.79
C SER A 33 23.71 -11.40 -8.88
N ASN A 34 23.11 -11.42 -10.08
CA ASN A 34 21.78 -10.86 -10.28
C ASN A 34 20.74 -11.73 -9.57
N VAL A 35 20.03 -11.13 -8.63
CA VAL A 35 18.89 -11.75 -7.96
C VAL A 35 17.71 -10.88 -8.31
N ASP A 36 16.87 -11.35 -9.22
CA ASP A 36 15.76 -10.53 -9.71
C ASP A 36 14.69 -10.31 -8.63
N GLU A 37 14.48 -11.32 -7.77
CA GLU A 37 13.41 -11.33 -6.77
C GLU A 37 13.89 -11.76 -5.38
N ILE A 38 13.43 -11.06 -4.35
CA ILE A 38 13.67 -11.41 -2.94
C ILE A 38 12.34 -11.43 -2.20
N TYR A 39 12.16 -12.51 -1.44
CA TYR A 39 11.01 -12.72 -0.57
C TYR A 39 11.48 -12.77 0.88
N PHE A 40 11.02 -11.84 1.70
CA PHE A 40 11.30 -11.79 3.13
C PHE A 40 10.01 -11.92 3.94
N PHE A 41 9.85 -13.07 4.59
CA PHE A 41 8.71 -13.36 5.45
C PHE A 41 9.17 -13.50 6.90
N HIS A 42 8.66 -12.64 7.78
CA HIS A 42 8.91 -12.70 9.20
C HIS A 42 7.59 -12.86 9.97
N LEU A 43 7.32 -14.08 10.42
CA LEU A 43 6.14 -14.43 11.24
C LEU A 43 6.45 -14.53 12.74
N GLY A 44 7.66 -14.13 13.15
CA GLY A 44 8.12 -14.20 14.54
C GLY A 44 7.40 -13.23 15.49
N PHE A 45 7.79 -13.25 16.77
CA PHE A 45 7.24 -12.35 17.78
C PHE A 45 7.84 -10.95 17.75
N ALA A 46 9.08 -10.81 17.28
CA ALA A 46 9.79 -9.55 17.19
C ALA A 46 10.68 -9.56 15.95
N LEU A 47 10.56 -8.53 15.12
CA LEU A 47 11.42 -8.37 13.95
C LEU A 47 12.87 -8.12 14.39
N ASP A 48 13.78 -8.98 13.93
CA ASP A 48 15.21 -8.71 14.00
C ASP A 48 15.56 -7.59 12.99
N LYS A 49 15.59 -6.35 13.48
CA LYS A 49 15.87 -5.15 12.67
C LYS A 49 17.24 -5.20 12.00
N GLU A 50 18.23 -5.83 12.62
CA GLU A 50 19.55 -5.97 12.00
C GLU A 50 19.49 -6.94 10.81
N LEU A 51 18.84 -8.09 10.98
CA LEU A 51 18.60 -9.02 9.88
C LEU A 51 17.81 -8.37 8.75
N PHE A 52 16.76 -7.62 9.09
CA PHE A 52 15.96 -6.87 8.12
C PHE A 52 16.83 -5.89 7.33
N HIS A 53 17.61 -5.07 8.02
CA HIS A 53 18.53 -4.12 7.39
C HIS A 53 19.57 -4.83 6.51
N ARG A 54 20.09 -5.99 6.93
CA ARG A 54 20.99 -6.80 6.09
C ARG A 54 20.31 -7.29 4.81
N VAL A 55 19.05 -7.72 4.87
CA VAL A 55 18.28 -8.12 3.69
C VAL A 55 18.04 -6.94 2.74
N MET A 56 17.73 -5.75 3.26
CA MET A 56 17.57 -4.54 2.44
C MET A 56 18.88 -4.16 1.74
N ASN A 57 20.01 -4.20 2.44
CA ASN A 57 21.33 -3.96 1.85
C ASN A 57 21.69 -4.99 0.78
N PHE A 58 21.37 -6.27 1.02
CA PHE A 58 21.60 -7.32 0.04
C PHE A 58 20.73 -7.12 -1.21
N ALA A 59 19.44 -6.79 -1.04
CA ALA A 59 18.56 -6.50 -2.16
C ALA A 59 19.08 -5.34 -3.03
N ALA A 60 19.60 -4.30 -2.38
CA ALA A 60 20.24 -3.19 -3.09
C ALA A 60 21.51 -3.62 -3.86
N SER A 61 22.36 -4.46 -3.27
CA SER A 61 23.65 -4.84 -3.88
C SER A 61 23.54 -5.85 -5.01
N CYS A 62 22.47 -6.65 -5.07
CA CYS A 62 22.30 -7.71 -6.05
C CYS A 62 21.43 -7.33 -7.26
N ASN A 63 21.20 -6.03 -7.49
CA ASN A 63 20.30 -5.51 -8.53
C ASN A 63 18.88 -6.08 -8.44
N CYS A 64 18.35 -6.25 -7.23
CA CYS A 64 16.99 -6.74 -7.04
C CYS A 64 15.97 -5.85 -7.73
N GLN A 65 15.08 -6.45 -8.53
CA GLN A 65 14.01 -5.75 -9.22
C GLN A 65 12.67 -5.87 -8.49
N GLU A 66 12.45 -6.97 -7.79
CA GLU A 66 11.23 -7.21 -7.01
C GLU A 66 11.52 -7.65 -5.58
N LEU A 67 11.01 -6.88 -4.63
CA LEU A 67 11.15 -7.16 -3.21
C LEU A 67 9.76 -7.30 -2.61
N ILE A 68 9.51 -8.46 -2.01
CA ILE A 68 8.28 -8.77 -1.29
C ILE A 68 8.64 -8.95 0.17
N VAL A 69 8.03 -8.13 1.02
CA VAL A 69 8.25 -8.12 2.45
C VAL A 69 6.92 -8.32 3.15
N SER A 70 6.86 -9.30 4.03
CA SER A 70 5.75 -9.48 4.95
C SER A 70 6.31 -9.68 6.34
N VAL A 71 5.95 -8.74 7.22
CA VAL A 71 6.28 -8.81 8.64
C VAL A 71 5.00 -9.02 9.45
N ARG A 72 5.12 -9.24 10.75
CA ARG A 72 3.96 -9.40 11.62
C ARG A 72 3.33 -8.03 11.92
N TYR A 73 2.01 -8.00 12.01
CA TYR A 73 1.26 -6.81 12.40
C TYR A 73 1.75 -6.22 13.73
N GLY A 74 1.92 -4.89 13.75
CA GLY A 74 2.35 -4.12 14.93
C GLY A 74 3.84 -3.79 14.98
N GLU A 75 4.66 -4.33 14.06
CA GLU A 75 6.06 -3.95 13.94
C GLU A 75 6.19 -2.51 13.41
N ILE A 76 7.05 -1.73 14.06
CA ILE A 76 7.37 -0.36 13.66
C ILE A 76 8.67 -0.37 12.87
N LEU A 77 8.59 0.03 11.61
CA LEU A 77 9.71 0.14 10.70
C LEU A 77 10.12 1.60 10.55
N GLU A 78 11.37 1.85 10.89
CA GLU A 78 11.99 3.15 10.76
C GLU A 78 12.45 3.36 9.30
N PRO A 79 12.36 4.58 8.74
CA PRO A 79 12.71 4.83 7.34
C PRO A 79 14.14 4.48 6.97
N HIS A 80 15.07 4.59 7.93
CA HIS A 80 16.49 4.32 7.67
C HIS A 80 16.72 2.87 7.23
N LEU A 81 15.81 1.94 7.53
CA LEU A 81 15.88 0.56 7.08
C LEU A 81 15.74 0.43 5.56
N PHE A 82 15.11 1.41 4.90
CA PHE A 82 14.85 1.42 3.46
C PHE A 82 15.85 2.26 2.67
N VAL A 83 16.71 3.04 3.34
CA VAL A 83 17.74 3.87 2.69
C VAL A 83 18.59 3.10 1.66
N PRO A 84 19.00 1.84 1.91
CA PRO A 84 19.78 1.09 0.92
C PRO A 84 19.05 0.93 -0.43
N LEU A 85 17.72 0.92 -0.45
CA LEU A 85 16.93 0.69 -1.65
C LEU A 85 16.71 1.95 -2.50
N ALA A 86 17.00 3.14 -1.97
CA ALA A 86 16.72 4.42 -2.63
C ALA A 86 17.37 4.52 -4.03
N ASP A 87 18.65 4.12 -4.10
CA ASP A 87 19.47 4.17 -5.31
C ASP A 87 19.56 2.80 -6.01
N SER A 88 18.67 1.87 -5.67
CA SER A 88 18.66 0.52 -6.25
C SER A 88 17.86 0.45 -7.55
N ASN A 89 18.03 -0.66 -8.29
CA ASN A 89 17.26 -0.97 -9.49
C ASN A 89 15.86 -1.55 -9.18
N LEU A 90 15.36 -1.36 -7.95
CA LEU A 90 14.10 -1.92 -7.49
C LEU A 90 12.91 -1.29 -8.23
N ARG A 91 12.13 -2.13 -8.92
CA ARG A 91 10.96 -1.71 -9.70
C ARG A 91 9.64 -2.06 -9.02
N THR A 92 9.64 -3.12 -8.23
CA THR A 92 8.46 -3.61 -7.53
C THR A 92 8.77 -3.77 -6.04
N LEU A 93 7.97 -3.13 -5.20
CA LEU A 93 7.98 -3.31 -3.76
C LEU A 93 6.58 -3.71 -3.33
N ARG A 94 6.46 -4.91 -2.75
CA ARG A 94 5.24 -5.31 -2.04
C ARG A 94 5.53 -5.41 -0.57
N PHE A 95 4.71 -4.77 0.24
CA PHE A 95 4.94 -4.64 1.67
C PHE A 95 3.66 -4.96 2.42
N ARG A 96 3.76 -5.85 3.42
CA ARG A 96 2.61 -6.29 4.20
C ARG A 96 2.83 -6.17 5.71
N CYS A 97 1.80 -5.69 6.41
CA CYS A 97 1.61 -5.72 7.87
C CYS A 97 2.67 -4.95 8.68
N ALA A 98 2.92 -3.68 8.38
CA ALA A 98 3.83 -2.85 9.18
C ALA A 98 3.31 -1.45 9.45
N THR A 99 3.79 -0.89 10.55
CA THR A 99 3.72 0.53 10.84
C THR A 99 4.96 1.22 10.27
N LEU A 100 4.77 2.11 9.32
CA LEU A 100 5.85 2.92 8.76
C LEU A 100 5.93 4.22 9.56
N GLU A 101 6.94 4.40 10.41
CA GLU A 101 6.94 5.50 11.41
C GLU A 101 6.96 6.91 10.79
N THR A 102 7.69 7.09 9.69
CA THR A 102 7.67 8.35 8.90
C THR A 102 7.65 8.08 7.39
N GLY A 103 7.05 6.94 7.01
CA GLY A 103 6.96 6.47 5.63
C GLY A 103 8.29 5.93 5.15
N PHE A 104 8.54 6.07 3.85
CA PHE A 104 9.79 5.66 3.21
C PHE A 104 10.94 6.68 3.36
N GLY A 105 10.74 7.73 4.16
CA GLY A 105 11.72 8.81 4.38
C GLY A 105 11.85 9.76 3.18
N SER A 106 12.89 10.60 3.20
CA SER A 106 13.25 11.51 2.09
C SER A 106 13.96 10.81 0.94
N SER A 107 14.18 9.50 1.05
CA SER A 107 14.85 8.68 0.05
C SER A 107 13.91 8.43 -1.13
N ALA A 108 14.26 8.98 -2.29
CA ALA A 108 13.47 8.78 -3.51
C ALA A 108 13.83 7.42 -4.13
N PHE A 109 12.86 6.51 -4.23
CA PHE A 109 13.04 5.30 -5.02
C PHE A 109 12.88 5.67 -6.49
N SER A 110 13.99 6.00 -7.12
CA SER A 110 14.01 6.60 -8.46
C SER A 110 13.44 5.67 -9.55
N GLU A 111 13.63 4.36 -9.42
CA GLU A 111 13.21 3.36 -10.41
C GLU A 111 11.92 2.59 -10.04
N LEU A 112 11.34 2.86 -8.87
CA LEU A 112 10.18 2.11 -8.40
C LEU A 112 8.94 2.45 -9.23
N ARG A 113 8.34 1.43 -9.82
CA ARG A 113 7.14 1.52 -10.69
C ARG A 113 5.91 0.92 -10.06
N VAL A 114 6.08 -0.08 -9.19
CA VAL A 114 4.98 -0.79 -8.54
C VAL A 114 5.18 -0.76 -7.04
N LEU A 115 4.21 -0.21 -6.33
CA LEU A 115 4.13 -0.23 -4.88
C LEU A 115 2.81 -0.87 -4.46
N ASP A 116 2.89 -1.94 -3.69
CA ASP A 116 1.74 -2.65 -3.12
C ASP A 116 1.87 -2.65 -1.60
N LEU A 117 0.93 -2.02 -0.91
CA LEU A 117 0.89 -1.95 0.54
C LEU A 117 -0.35 -2.67 1.04
N ASP A 118 -0.15 -3.67 1.89
CA ASP A 118 -1.21 -4.50 2.46
C ASP A 118 -1.18 -4.44 3.99
N GLU A 119 -2.28 -4.06 4.62
CA GLU A 119 -2.43 -3.92 6.08
C GLU A 119 -1.35 -3.00 6.70
N CYS A 120 -0.94 -1.94 6.01
CA CYS A 120 0.07 -1.00 6.48
C CYS A 120 -0.53 0.17 7.27
N TRP A 121 0.13 0.55 8.37
CA TRP A 121 -0.15 1.79 9.09
C TRP A 121 0.79 2.89 8.59
N LEU A 122 0.20 3.90 7.95
CA LEU A 122 0.89 5.05 7.41
C LEU A 122 0.91 6.18 8.45
N PRO A 123 2.05 6.84 8.64
CA PRO A 123 2.19 7.85 9.69
C PRO A 123 1.51 9.14 9.24
N CYS A 124 0.91 9.88 10.17
CA CYS A 124 0.56 11.26 9.87
C CYS A 124 1.63 12.20 10.43
N GLY A 125 2.26 13.00 9.57
CA GLY A 125 3.05 14.14 10.01
C GLY A 125 2.16 15.16 10.74
N SER A 126 2.73 15.98 11.61
CA SER A 126 1.99 17.04 12.32
C SER A 126 1.40 18.13 11.39
N THR A 127 1.73 18.08 10.09
CA THR A 127 1.25 19.00 9.06
C THR A 127 0.01 18.46 8.36
N ALA A 128 -0.93 19.35 8.03
CA ALA A 128 -2.29 19.03 7.60
C ALA A 128 -2.43 18.15 6.34
N ASP A 129 -1.39 18.08 5.49
CA ASP A 129 -1.38 17.31 4.25
C ASP A 129 -0.24 16.30 4.26
N LEU A 130 -0.56 15.01 4.22
CA LEU A 130 0.42 13.93 4.08
C LEU A 130 0.35 13.35 2.68
N ASP A 131 1.50 13.31 2.01
CA ASP A 131 1.68 12.60 0.75
C ASP A 131 2.88 11.65 0.85
N PRO A 132 2.68 10.41 1.33
CA PRO A 132 3.80 9.48 1.52
C PRO A 132 4.38 9.00 0.18
N PHE A 133 3.71 9.31 -0.94
CA PHE A 133 4.10 8.84 -2.27
C PHE A 133 4.76 9.91 -3.15
N ALA A 134 4.90 11.13 -2.64
CA ALA A 134 5.52 12.24 -3.38
C ALA A 134 6.97 11.95 -3.82
N ASN A 135 7.66 11.03 -3.14
CA ASN A 135 9.06 10.67 -3.41
C ASN A 135 9.22 9.50 -4.42
N PHE A 136 8.17 9.06 -5.10
CA PHE A 136 8.24 8.02 -6.13
C PHE A 136 8.00 8.59 -7.54
N PRO A 137 9.01 9.22 -8.17
CA PRO A 137 8.83 9.94 -9.43
C PRO A 137 8.43 9.05 -10.61
N CYS A 138 8.74 7.75 -10.53
CA CYS A 138 8.47 6.76 -11.57
C CYS A 138 7.31 5.80 -11.24
N LEU A 139 6.56 6.06 -10.16
CA LEU A 139 5.48 5.17 -9.74
C LEU A 139 4.34 5.13 -10.76
N GLU A 140 4.10 3.96 -11.31
CA GLU A 140 3.07 3.71 -12.33
C GLU A 140 1.85 2.98 -11.72
N ASN A 141 2.08 2.10 -10.74
CA ASN A 141 1.05 1.28 -10.10
C ASN A 141 1.12 1.40 -8.58
N LEU A 142 0.03 1.82 -7.95
CA LEU A 142 -0.12 1.87 -6.49
C LEU A 142 -1.32 1.04 -6.06
N THR A 143 -1.09 0.13 -5.11
CA THR A 143 -2.15 -0.63 -4.43
C THR A 143 -2.08 -0.37 -2.93
N LEU A 144 -3.22 -0.03 -2.34
CA LEU A 144 -3.40 0.16 -0.91
C LEU A 144 -4.52 -0.79 -0.46
N CYS A 145 -4.18 -1.85 0.24
CA CYS A 145 -5.12 -2.83 0.78
C CYS A 145 -5.08 -2.77 2.32
N GLY A 146 -6.23 -2.61 2.97
CA GLY A 146 -6.33 -2.58 4.44
C GLY A 146 -5.46 -1.53 5.13
N CYS A 147 -5.02 -0.49 4.41
CA CYS A 147 -4.11 0.52 4.95
C CYS A 147 -4.86 1.49 5.87
N ALA A 148 -4.19 2.02 6.88
CA ALA A 148 -4.78 2.94 7.83
C ALA A 148 -3.83 4.10 8.15
N MET A 149 -4.43 5.24 8.50
CA MET A 149 -3.72 6.46 8.88
C MET A 149 -3.77 6.65 10.39
N GLU A 150 -2.67 7.16 10.98
CA GLU A 150 -2.61 7.42 12.42
C GLU A 150 -3.61 8.47 12.89
N ASP A 151 -3.62 9.63 12.23
CA ASP A 151 -4.51 10.74 12.57
C ASP A 151 -5.61 10.90 11.53
N ARG A 152 -6.85 10.67 11.96
CA ARG A 152 -8.06 10.85 11.16
C ARG A 152 -8.43 12.31 10.91
N ARG A 153 -7.60 13.27 11.26
CA ARG A 153 -7.80 14.68 10.91
C ARG A 153 -6.99 15.09 9.69
N CYS A 154 -6.02 14.27 9.30
CA CYS A 154 -5.12 14.58 8.20
C CYS A 154 -5.77 14.35 6.84
N CYS A 155 -5.43 15.23 5.90
CA CYS A 155 -5.69 14.99 4.49
C CYS A 155 -4.69 13.96 3.95
N PHE A 156 -5.18 12.80 3.52
CA PHE A 156 -4.37 11.82 2.83
C PHE A 156 -4.31 12.17 1.35
N LYS A 157 -3.15 12.60 0.90
CA LYS A 157 -2.90 13.03 -0.46
C LYS A 157 -2.11 11.95 -1.20
N ILE A 158 -2.52 11.70 -2.44
CA ILE A 158 -1.77 10.85 -3.38
C ILE A 158 -1.42 11.72 -4.59
N SER A 159 -0.17 12.18 -4.65
CA SER A 159 0.40 12.81 -5.85
C SER A 159 1.16 11.77 -6.65
N GLY A 160 0.73 11.55 -7.89
CA GLY A 160 1.32 10.55 -8.77
C GLY A 160 1.38 11.06 -10.20
N PRO A 161 2.39 11.87 -10.59
CA PRO A 161 2.45 12.46 -11.93
C PRO A 161 2.46 11.41 -13.04
N ARG A 162 3.06 10.24 -12.79
CA ARG A 162 3.16 9.10 -13.72
C ARG A 162 2.27 7.91 -13.32
N LEU A 163 1.41 8.10 -12.31
CA LEU A 163 0.58 7.02 -11.79
C LEU A 163 -0.50 6.67 -12.81
N VAL A 164 -0.45 5.46 -13.35
CA VAL A 164 -1.38 4.94 -14.37
C VAL A 164 -2.50 4.12 -13.73
N LYS A 165 -2.20 3.43 -12.62
CA LYS A 165 -3.12 2.54 -11.92
C LYS A 165 -3.12 2.80 -10.42
N LEU A 166 -4.31 3.01 -9.87
CA LEU A 166 -4.52 3.17 -8.44
C LEU A 166 -5.63 2.24 -7.98
N LEU A 167 -5.28 1.35 -7.05
CA LEU A 167 -6.20 0.43 -6.41
C LEU A 167 -6.25 0.72 -4.91
N ILE A 168 -7.46 0.94 -4.39
CA ILE A 168 -7.71 1.21 -2.98
C ILE A 168 -8.74 0.21 -2.47
N TYR A 169 -8.34 -0.62 -1.52
CA TYR A 169 -9.17 -1.59 -0.84
C TYR A 169 -9.13 -1.29 0.67
N GLU A 170 -10.28 -0.92 1.26
CA GLU A 170 -10.42 -0.74 2.72
C GLU A 170 -9.44 0.27 3.35
N LEU A 171 -9.23 1.42 2.70
CA LEU A 171 -8.36 2.47 3.22
C LEU A 171 -9.06 3.26 4.33
N CYS A 172 -8.55 3.16 5.55
CA CYS A 172 -9.04 3.92 6.69
C CYS A 172 -8.39 5.31 6.78
N CYS A 173 -8.91 6.27 6.02
CA CYS A 173 -8.60 7.70 6.17
C CYS A 173 -9.87 8.56 6.25
N SER A 174 -9.76 9.80 6.71
CA SER A 174 -10.92 10.70 6.82
C SER A 174 -11.14 11.54 5.57
N LYS A 175 -10.04 12.00 4.95
CA LYS A 175 -10.05 12.85 3.78
C LYS A 175 -9.03 12.31 2.78
N LEU A 176 -9.47 12.15 1.54
CA LEU A 176 -8.63 11.66 0.44
C LEU A 176 -8.59 12.68 -0.70
N GLU A 177 -7.38 13.06 -1.11
CA GLU A 177 -7.11 13.88 -2.28
C GLU A 177 -6.20 13.14 -3.26
N ILE A 178 -6.55 13.15 -4.55
CA ILE A 178 -5.79 12.44 -5.58
C ILE A 178 -5.45 13.40 -6.72
N PHE A 179 -4.15 13.51 -6.99
CA PHE A 179 -3.57 14.29 -8.08
C PHE A 179 -2.73 13.37 -8.96
N ALA A 180 -3.37 12.77 -9.96
CA ALA A 180 -2.73 11.80 -10.85
C ALA A 180 -3.18 12.04 -12.30
N PRO A 181 -2.49 12.95 -13.03
CA PRO A 181 -2.93 13.39 -14.35
C PRO A 181 -2.90 12.28 -15.41
N GLU A 182 -2.04 11.27 -15.25
CA GLU A 182 -1.90 10.13 -16.16
C GLU A 182 -2.71 8.89 -15.74
N LEU A 183 -3.53 9.01 -14.68
CA LEU A 183 -4.26 7.87 -14.14
C LEU A 183 -5.31 7.38 -15.11
N LYS A 184 -5.20 6.12 -15.55
CA LYS A 184 -6.12 5.46 -16.48
C LYS A 184 -7.08 4.52 -15.79
N LEU A 185 -6.63 3.86 -14.72
CA LEU A 185 -7.43 2.90 -13.96
C LEU A 185 -7.50 3.30 -12.49
N PHE A 186 -8.72 3.52 -12.02
CA PHE A 186 -9.02 3.81 -10.62
C PHE A 186 -10.01 2.77 -10.07
N ASN A 187 -9.64 2.08 -9.00
CA ASN A 187 -10.54 1.19 -8.28
C ASN A 187 -10.56 1.58 -6.81
N ILE A 188 -11.76 1.80 -6.27
CA ILE A 188 -11.98 1.98 -4.85
C ILE A 188 -13.06 1.02 -4.37
N ILE A 189 -12.67 0.09 -3.50
CA ILE A 189 -13.56 -0.80 -2.79
C ILE A 189 -13.38 -0.53 -1.31
N ASP A 190 -14.44 -0.11 -0.63
CA ASP A 190 -14.36 0.22 0.78
C ASP A 190 -15.52 -0.39 1.55
N ASN A 191 -15.18 -1.21 2.55
CA ASN A 191 -16.12 -1.86 3.45
C ASN A 191 -16.22 -1.16 4.81
N ALA A 192 -15.38 -0.14 5.03
CA ALA A 192 -15.22 0.56 6.29
C ALA A 192 -15.77 1.99 6.23
N LYS A 193 -15.46 2.80 7.26
CA LYS A 193 -15.82 4.22 7.33
C LYS A 193 -15.23 4.93 6.12
N SER A 194 -16.08 5.26 5.15
CA SER A 194 -15.61 5.70 3.86
C SER A 194 -14.88 7.03 3.97
N PRO A 195 -13.70 7.18 3.33
CA PRO A 195 -13.01 8.45 3.31
C PRO A 195 -13.87 9.48 2.58
N ILE A 196 -13.91 10.69 3.13
CA ILE A 196 -14.51 11.83 2.45
C ILE A 196 -13.56 12.21 1.31
N LEU A 197 -13.93 11.82 0.10
CA LEU A 197 -13.21 12.16 -1.11
C LEU A 197 -13.43 13.63 -1.42
N TYR A 198 -12.38 14.41 -1.16
CA TYR A 198 -12.49 15.86 -1.16
C TYR A 198 -12.13 16.46 -2.52
N LYS A 199 -11.11 15.91 -3.18
CA LYS A 199 -10.63 16.46 -4.44
C LYS A 199 -9.96 15.41 -5.31
N LEU A 200 -10.44 15.29 -6.54
CA LEU A 200 -9.90 14.39 -7.55
C LEU A 200 -9.58 15.18 -8.81
N THR A 201 -8.32 15.11 -9.25
CA THR A 201 -7.88 15.70 -10.52
C THR A 201 -7.38 14.57 -11.41
N LEU A 202 -8.30 13.97 -12.18
CA LEU A 202 -8.08 12.76 -12.99
C LEU A 202 -8.46 12.99 -14.47
N PRO A 203 -7.74 13.84 -15.21
CA PRO A 203 -8.07 14.20 -16.59
C PRO A 203 -7.95 13.05 -17.60
N SER A 204 -7.09 12.06 -17.36
CA SER A 204 -6.83 10.94 -18.31
C SER A 204 -7.51 9.63 -17.90
N LEU A 205 -8.54 9.70 -17.06
CA LEU A 205 -9.16 8.50 -16.51
C LEU A 205 -9.96 7.75 -17.57
N ASP A 206 -9.62 6.47 -17.80
CA ASP A 206 -10.33 5.62 -18.74
C ASP A 206 -11.40 4.79 -18.02
N HIS A 207 -11.02 4.15 -16.91
CA HIS A 207 -11.85 3.18 -16.20
C HIS A 207 -11.89 3.47 -14.70
N ALA A 208 -13.10 3.52 -14.14
CA ALA A 208 -13.34 3.65 -12.71
C ALA A 208 -14.25 2.52 -12.19
N ILE A 209 -13.88 1.94 -11.05
CA ILE A 209 -14.71 0.99 -10.30
C ILE A 209 -14.90 1.53 -8.89
N ILE A 210 -16.16 1.62 -8.46
CA ILE A 210 -16.54 2.12 -7.14
C ILE A 210 -17.44 1.09 -6.45
N SER A 211 -16.96 0.57 -5.33
CA SER A 211 -17.74 -0.32 -4.48
C SER A 211 -17.59 0.10 -3.02
N VAL A 212 -18.40 1.07 -2.59
CA VAL A 212 -18.42 1.51 -1.20
C VAL A 212 -19.62 0.88 -0.51
N HIS A 213 -19.36 0.16 0.57
CA HIS A 213 -20.35 -0.48 1.41
C HIS A 213 -20.45 0.28 2.73
N ASN A 214 -21.56 0.96 2.94
CA ASN A 214 -21.81 1.63 4.20
C ASN A 214 -22.08 0.60 5.31
N ASN A 215 -21.21 0.57 6.31
CA ASN A 215 -21.48 -0.18 7.52
C ASN A 215 -22.41 0.68 8.40
N SER A 216 -23.66 0.24 8.57
CA SER A 216 -24.83 0.93 9.18
C SER A 216 -24.65 1.56 10.56
N ARG A 217 -23.45 1.52 11.15
CA ARG A 217 -23.16 1.95 12.53
C ARG A 217 -22.94 3.45 12.69
N VAL A 218 -22.88 4.24 11.63
CA VAL A 218 -22.68 5.70 11.70
C VAL A 218 -23.80 6.44 10.97
N GLU A 219 -25.01 6.44 11.54
CA GLU A 219 -26.15 7.23 11.04
C GLU A 219 -25.92 8.75 11.08
N LYS A 220 -24.86 9.22 11.75
CA LYS A 220 -24.71 10.63 12.14
C LYS A 220 -24.36 11.61 11.03
N ASN A 221 -24.09 11.20 9.79
CA ASN A 221 -23.87 12.18 8.72
C ASN A 221 -24.21 11.70 7.30
N LYS A 222 -25.47 11.28 7.08
CA LYS A 222 -25.96 10.88 5.74
C LYS A 222 -25.74 11.95 4.66
N GLU A 223 -25.95 13.22 4.99
CA GLU A 223 -25.75 14.33 4.04
C GLU A 223 -24.28 14.54 3.68
N GLU A 224 -23.36 14.46 4.64
CA GLU A 224 -21.91 14.54 4.36
C GLU A 224 -21.44 13.36 3.50
N MET A 225 -21.96 12.16 3.77
CA MET A 225 -21.67 10.98 2.96
C MET A 225 -22.18 11.15 1.52
N LYS A 226 -23.42 11.61 1.38
CA LYS A 226 -24.02 11.91 0.06
C LYS A 226 -23.21 12.96 -0.68
N ALA A 227 -22.83 14.05 -0.02
CA ALA A 227 -21.97 15.09 -0.59
C ALA A 227 -20.61 14.52 -1.03
N SER A 228 -20.01 13.63 -0.23
CA SER A 228 -18.74 12.96 -0.54
C SER A 228 -18.87 12.03 -1.76
N CYS A 229 -19.96 11.28 -1.85
CA CYS A 229 -20.24 10.42 -3.00
C CYS A 229 -20.48 11.24 -4.28
N ILE A 230 -21.19 12.37 -4.18
CA ILE A 230 -21.39 13.30 -5.30
C ILE A 230 -20.04 13.91 -5.73
N SER A 231 -19.22 14.36 -4.79
CA SER A 231 -17.87 14.87 -5.05
C SER A 231 -16.99 13.83 -5.76
N LEU A 232 -17.02 12.57 -5.31
CA LEU A 232 -16.36 11.46 -5.98
C LEU A 232 -16.84 11.32 -7.42
N LEU A 233 -18.15 11.21 -7.66
CA LEU A 233 -18.70 11.08 -9.01
C LEU A 233 -18.32 12.26 -9.91
N GLN A 234 -18.35 13.49 -9.37
CA GLN A 234 -17.91 14.69 -10.09
C GLN A 234 -16.43 14.61 -10.45
N GLY A 235 -15.58 14.07 -9.58
CA GLY A 235 -14.16 13.85 -9.86
C GLY A 235 -13.86 12.83 -10.96
N LEU A 236 -14.83 11.97 -11.28
CA LEU A 236 -14.70 10.89 -12.27
C LEU A 236 -15.34 11.21 -13.62
N HIS A 237 -15.73 12.48 -13.86
CA HIS A 237 -16.43 12.91 -15.08
C HIS A 237 -15.71 12.61 -16.40
N ASN A 238 -14.38 12.40 -16.37
CA ASN A 238 -13.60 12.04 -17.57
C ASN A 238 -13.56 10.53 -17.86
N ALA A 239 -14.03 9.68 -16.94
CA ALA A 239 -14.00 8.23 -17.10
C ALA A 239 -14.83 7.78 -18.32
N SER A 240 -14.20 7.03 -19.23
CA SER A 240 -14.88 6.41 -20.37
C SER A 240 -15.78 5.24 -19.95
N SER A 241 -15.42 4.55 -18.87
CA SER A 241 -16.18 3.46 -18.28
C SER A 241 -16.25 3.61 -16.77
N LEU A 242 -17.47 3.50 -16.22
CA LEU A 242 -17.72 3.62 -14.79
C LEU A 242 -18.59 2.44 -14.30
N ASN A 243 -18.02 1.62 -13.42
CA ASN A 243 -18.72 0.54 -12.74
C ASN A 243 -19.01 0.93 -11.29
N VAL A 244 -20.29 1.06 -10.93
CA VAL A 244 -20.71 1.47 -9.59
C VAL A 244 -21.53 0.35 -8.97
N HIS A 245 -21.17 -0.07 -7.76
CA HIS A 245 -21.94 -1.05 -7.00
C HIS A 245 -23.32 -0.48 -6.63
N SER A 246 -24.38 -1.28 -6.75
CA SER A 246 -25.77 -0.82 -6.54
C SER A 246 -26.01 -0.17 -5.17
N LYS A 247 -25.40 -0.71 -4.11
CA LYS A 247 -25.44 -0.12 -2.76
C LYS A 247 -24.92 1.33 -2.71
N PHE A 248 -23.88 1.67 -3.47
CA PHE A 248 -23.40 3.05 -3.54
C PHE A 248 -24.46 3.98 -4.14
N LEU A 249 -25.15 3.54 -5.20
CA LEU A 249 -26.22 4.32 -5.82
C LEU A 249 -27.42 4.53 -4.88
N GLN A 250 -27.76 3.52 -4.07
CA GLN A 250 -28.84 3.64 -3.08
C GLN A 250 -28.57 4.76 -2.07
N GLU A 251 -27.32 4.87 -1.60
CA GLU A 251 -26.89 5.93 -0.69
C GLU A 251 -26.96 7.32 -1.35
N VAL A 252 -26.47 7.45 -2.59
CA VAL A 252 -26.50 8.72 -3.33
C VAL A 252 -27.93 9.18 -3.62
N LEU A 253 -28.79 8.25 -4.06
CA LEU A 253 -30.16 8.56 -4.47
C LEU A 253 -31.14 8.62 -3.30
N GLY A 254 -30.76 8.15 -2.12
CA GLY A 254 -31.64 8.04 -0.95
C GLY A 254 -32.77 7.02 -1.15
N VAL A 255 -32.61 6.05 -2.06
CA VAL A 255 -33.63 5.06 -2.39
C VAL A 255 -33.37 3.78 -1.61
N GLN A 256 -34.22 3.50 -0.62
CA GLN A 256 -34.26 2.19 0.00
C GLN A 256 -35.08 1.25 -0.88
N TYR A 257 -34.43 0.29 -1.55
CA TYR A 257 -35.15 -0.82 -2.14
C TYR A 257 -35.63 -1.70 -0.99
N ALA A 258 -36.96 -1.85 -0.86
CA ALA A 258 -37.52 -2.81 0.06
C ALA A 258 -36.90 -4.18 -0.25
N SER A 259 -36.17 -4.74 0.71
CA SER A 259 -35.72 -6.13 0.65
C SER A 259 -36.94 -7.01 0.81
N GLY A 260 -37.75 -7.11 -0.25
CA GLY A 260 -38.82 -8.07 -0.34
C GLY A 260 -38.19 -9.45 -0.37
N THR A 261 -38.03 -10.06 0.81
CA THR A 261 -38.09 -11.51 0.89
C THR A 261 -39.47 -11.90 0.33
N PRO A 262 -39.54 -12.69 -0.75
CA PRO A 262 -40.82 -13.23 -1.18
C PRO A 262 -41.39 -14.02 0.00
N GLU A 263 -42.53 -13.59 0.54
CA GLU A 263 -43.30 -14.42 1.45
C GLU A 263 -43.75 -15.65 0.65
N ASN A 264 -43.19 -16.81 1.01
CA ASN A 264 -43.73 -18.11 0.63
C ASN A 264 -44.75 -18.56 1.67
#